data_AF-A0A8J7DRA9-F1
#
_entry.id   AF-A0A8J7DRA9-F1
#
_cell.length_a   1.000
_cell.length_b   1.000
_cell.length_c   1.000
_cell.angle_alpha   90.00
_cell.angle_beta   90.00
_cell.angle_gamma   90.00
#
_symmetry.space_group_name_H-M   'P 1'
#
loop_
_entity.id
_entity.type
_entity.pdbx_description
1 polymer ?
#
loop_
_entity_poly.entity_id
_entity_poly.type
_entity_poly.pdbx_seq_one_letter_code
_entity_poly.pdbx_strand_id
1 'polypeptide(L)' 'MVFSDVVEVIKSLSTDEKREIQLLLHQYLREERREEMYANFEVAQTEEQNGELTFSSDINELRQLIED' A
#
# COMPACT_ATOMS: atom_id res chain seq x y z
N MET A 1 -18.40 -17.39 -2.28
CA MET A 1 -17.41 -17.53 -1.19
C MET A 1 -17.37 -16.20 -0.48
N VAL A 2 -17.77 -16.17 0.78
CA VAL A 2 -17.70 -15.00 1.66
C VAL A 2 -16.44 -15.10 2.53
N PHE A 3 -16.02 -14.01 3.18
CA PHE A 3 -14.81 -14.01 4.02
C PHE A 3 -14.84 -15.11 5.09
N SER A 4 -16.00 -15.37 5.69
CA SER A 4 -16.16 -16.46 6.66
C SER A 4 -15.84 -17.84 6.07
N ASP A 5 -16.17 -18.09 4.79
CA ASP A 5 -15.85 -19.36 4.13
C ASP A 5 -14.33 -19.53 4.01
N VAL A 6 -13.61 -18.46 3.68
CA VAL A 6 -12.14 -18.45 3.58
C VAL A 6 -11.49 -18.73 4.93
N VAL A 7 -12.01 -18.10 6.00
CA VAL A 7 -11.50 -18.30 7.37
C VAL A 7 -11.67 -19.75 7.81
N GLU A 8 -12.82 -20.37 7.55
CA GLU A 8 -13.06 -21.77 7.92
C GLU A 8 -12.16 -22.73 7.10
N VAL A 9 -11.92 -22.45 5.82
CA VAL A 9 -10.94 -23.20 5.03
C VAL A 9 -9.55 -23.08 5.64
N ILE A 10 -9.07 -21.86 5.91
CA ILE A 10 -7.73 -21.64 6.49
C ILE A 10 -7.58 -22.36 7.84
N LYS A 11 -8.63 -22.37 8.68
CA LYS A 11 -8.60 -23.09 9.97
C LYS A 11 -8.35 -24.58 9.80
N SER A 12 -8.95 -25.20 8.79
CA SER A 12 -8.87 -26.64 8.54
C SER A 12 -7.51 -27.12 8.03
N LEU A 13 -6.67 -26.20 7.54
CA LEU A 13 -5.35 -26.53 6.99
C LEU A 13 -4.37 -26.99 8.06
N SER A 14 -3.38 -27.77 7.62
CA SER A 14 -2.21 -28.12 8.42
C SER A 14 -1.36 -26.89 8.76
N THR A 15 -0.45 -27.05 9.72
CA THR A 15 0.48 -25.98 10.11
C THR A 15 1.39 -25.55 8.95
N ASP A 16 1.82 -26.48 8.11
CA ASP A 16 2.72 -26.20 6.99
C ASP A 16 2.01 -25.42 5.89
N GLU A 17 0.79 -25.83 5.51
CA GLU A 17 -0.05 -25.10 4.56
C GLU A 17 -0.36 -23.68 5.04
N LYS A 18 -0.67 -23.51 6.34
CA LYS A 18 -0.86 -22.17 6.93
C LYS A 18 0.40 -21.31 6.80
N ARG A 19 1.58 -21.90 6.98
CA ARG A 19 2.86 -21.19 6.86
C ARG A 19 3.15 -20.80 5.42
N GLU A 20 2.88 -21.67 4.45
CA GLU A 20 2.99 -21.36 3.02
C GLU A 20 2.06 -20.22 2.62
N ILE A 21 0.78 -20.28 3.03
CA ILE A 21 -0.19 -19.21 2.78
C ILE A 21 0.29 -17.90 3.40
N GLN A 22 0.82 -17.91 4.61
CA GLN A 22 1.36 -16.71 5.24
C GLN A 22 2.49 -16.09 4.41
N LEU A 23 3.41 -16.90 3.89
CA LEU A 23 4.49 -16.42 3.02
C LEU A 23 3.96 -15.81 1.71
N LEU A 24 2.98 -16.46 1.09
CA LEU A 24 2.33 -15.96 -0.13
C LEU A 24 1.58 -14.65 0.11
N LEU A 25 0.82 -14.54 1.20
CA LEU A 25 0.12 -13.30 1.56
C LEU A 25 1.09 -12.15 1.80
N HIS A 26 2.23 -12.41 2.47
CA HIS A 26 3.28 -11.39 2.62
C HIS A 26 3.88 -10.94 1.28
N GLN A 27 3.99 -11.84 0.30
CA GLN A 27 4.40 -11.48 -1.05
C GLN A 27 3.37 -10.54 -1.69
N TYR A 28 2.09 -10.92 -1.69
CA TYR A 28 1.04 -10.17 -2.37
C TYR A 28 0.85 -8.78 -1.77
N LEU A 29 0.79 -8.66 -0.44
CA LEU A 29 0.71 -7.35 0.23
C LEU A 29 1.89 -6.44 -0.13
N ARG A 30 3.08 -7.02 -0.35
CA ARG A 30 4.25 -6.25 -0.77
C ARG A 30 4.17 -5.80 -2.23
N GLU A 31 3.58 -6.60 -3.12
CA GLU A 31 3.32 -6.17 -4.49
C GLU A 31 2.25 -5.08 -4.54
N GLU A 32 1.14 -5.23 -3.82
CA GLU A 32 0.09 -4.20 -3.74
C GLU A 32 0.65 -2.85 -3.24
N ARG A 33 1.51 -2.89 -2.20
CA ARG A 33 2.21 -1.69 -1.72
C ARG A 33 3.13 -1.08 -2.78
N ARG A 34 3.80 -1.90 -3.59
CA ARG A 34 4.66 -1.41 -4.68
C ARG A 34 3.85 -0.76 -5.79
N GLU A 35 2.70 -1.33 -6.15
CA GLU A 35 1.79 -0.75 -7.13
C GLU A 35 1.26 0.60 -6.66
N GLU A 36 0.87 0.71 -5.38
CA GLU A 36 0.47 1.97 -4.75
C GLU A 36 1.60 3.02 -4.84
N MET A 37 2.83 2.64 -4.49
CA MET A 37 3.98 3.53 -4.59
C MET A 37 4.27 3.98 -6.03
N TYR A 38 4.12 3.07 -7.00
CA TYR A 38 4.34 3.37 -8.40
C TYR A 38 3.28 4.34 -8.94
N ALA A 39 2.00 4.12 -8.61
CA ALA A 39 0.92 5.04 -8.97
C ALA A 39 1.15 6.45 -8.38
N ASN A 40 1.53 6.53 -7.09
CA ASN A 40 1.84 7.81 -6.45
C ASN A 40 3.04 8.51 -7.13
N PHE A 41 4.04 7.75 -7.57
CA PHE A 41 5.19 8.28 -8.30
C PHE A 41 4.79 8.84 -9.67
N GLU A 42 3.94 8.14 -10.42
CA GLU A 42 3.44 8.64 -11.73
C GLU A 42 2.63 9.94 -11.57
N VAL A 43 1.81 10.04 -10.51
CA VAL A 43 1.10 11.29 -10.16
C VAL A 43 2.10 12.39 -9.83
N ALA A 44 3.05 12.15 -8.92
CA ALA A 44 4.05 13.13 -8.52
C ALA A 44 4.92 13.62 -9.69
N GLN A 45 5.25 12.74 -10.65
CA GLN A 45 5.96 13.13 -11.87
C GLN A 45 5.14 14.10 -12.74
N THR A 46 3.82 13.90 -12.80
CA THR A 46 2.92 14.81 -13.53
C THR A 46 2.84 16.17 -12.84
N GLU A 47 2.69 16.18 -11.50
CA GLU A 47 2.71 17.41 -10.69
C GLU A 47 4.04 18.16 -10.82
N GLU A 48 5.17 17.46 -10.90
CA GLU A 48 6.49 18.05 -11.14
C GLU A 48 6.54 18.75 -12.49
N GLN A 49 6.09 18.06 -13.56
CA GLN A 49 6.07 18.60 -14.92
C GLN A 49 5.15 19.82 -15.04
N ASN A 50 4.07 19.85 -14.27
CA ASN A 50 3.14 20.98 -14.22
C ASN A 50 3.63 22.13 -13.31
N GLY A 51 4.70 21.92 -12.53
CA GLY A 51 5.21 22.90 -11.57
C GLY A 51 4.33 23.04 -10.32
N GLU A 52 3.55 22.02 -10.00
CA GLU A 52 2.59 21.99 -8.88
C GLU A 52 3.26 21.54 -7.57
N LEU A 53 4.42 20.87 -7.64
CA LEU A 53 5.15 20.43 -6.47
C LEU A 53 5.72 21.60 -5.67
N THR A 54 5.20 21.79 -4.46
CA THR A 54 5.70 22.77 -3.50
C THR A 54 6.54 22.08 -2.44
N PHE A 55 7.83 22.44 -2.36
CA PHE A 55 8.74 21.94 -1.35
C PHE A 55 9.04 23.05 -0.33
N SER A 56 9.06 22.68 0.94
CA SER A 56 9.55 23.56 2.00
C SER A 56 10.43 22.77 2.98
N SER A 57 11.43 23.44 3.54
CA SER A 57 12.22 22.95 4.66
C SER A 57 11.62 23.32 6.02
N ASP A 58 10.55 24.12 6.07
CA ASP A 58 9.83 24.49 7.29
C ASP A 58 8.59 23.60 7.46
N ILE A 59 8.54 22.87 8.58
CA ILE A 59 7.44 21.98 8.90
C ILE A 59 6.11 22.72 9.12
N ASN A 60 6.14 24.00 9.52
CA ASN A 60 4.93 24.78 9.70
C ASN A 60 4.31 25.14 8.35
N GLU A 61 5.13 25.48 7.35
CA GLU A 61 4.67 25.73 5.98
C GLU A 61 4.12 24.45 5.35
N LEU A 62 4.80 23.31 5.54
CA LEU A 62 4.30 22.02 5.05
C LEU A 62 2.96 21.63 5.66
N ARG A 63 2.70 21.94 6.94
CA ARG A 63 1.42 21.63 7.59
C ARG A 63 0.26 22.42 6.99
N GLN A 64 0.47 23.70 6.67
CA GLN A 64 -0.57 24.53 6.04
C GLN A 64 -1.00 23.95 4.68
N LEU A 65 -0.05 23.40 3.92
CA LEU A 65 -0.33 22.78 2.61
C LEU A 65 -1.13 21.46 2.67
N ILE A 66 -1.25 20.83 3.84
CA ILE A 66 -2.00 19.57 4.05
C ILE A 66 -3.39 19.85 4.63
N GLU A 67 -3.60 21.01 5.25
CA GLU A 67 -4.85 21.38 5.94
C GLU A 67 -5.88 22.09 5.03
N ASP A 68 -5.47 22.50 3.82
CA ASP A 68 -6.32 23.08 2.76
C ASP A 68 -6.87 21.99 1.81
#